data_AF-A0A3N5JW30-F1
#
_entry.id   AF-A0A3N5JW30-F1
#
_cell.length_a   1.000
_cell.length_b   1.000
_cell.length_c   1.000
_cell.angle_alpha   90.00
_cell.angle_beta   90.00
_cell.angle_gamma   90.00
#
_symmetry.space_group_name_H-M   'P 1'
#
loop_
_entity.id
_entity.type
_entity.pdbx_description
1 polymer ?
#
loop_
_entity_poly.entity_id
_entity_poly.type
_entity_poly.pdbx_seq_one_letter_code
_entity_poly.pdbx_strand_id
1 'polypeptide(L)'
;MRNIPLFLKKEKIKRFIIFYFFPGCFLLSEFLLAQTRVVISSDFPPLDVCMSGCASDHTSDPDDVQSMVRFLMYANEFDVEGMIASSGTFANIAKKQNMLDIIALYDHVDENLRKHNSRYPTADALRAVTFQGRSGTWDKSVSNNIGANKESEASNAIVNIVDKPDSRPIWFCFWGDCSNLAQAIWKIQNSRSAADLQ
;
A
#
# COMPACT_ATOMS: atom_id res chain seq x y z
N MET A 1 -18.55 -0.71 -33.53
CA MET A 1 -18.16 -0.36 -32.16
C MET A 1 -18.16 -1.64 -31.34
N ARG A 2 -17.04 -1.96 -30.69
CA ARG A 2 -16.79 -3.27 -30.07
C ARG A 2 -17.57 -3.39 -28.76
N ASN A 3 -18.27 -4.51 -28.62
CA ASN A 3 -18.99 -4.90 -27.40
C ASN A 3 -18.00 -5.17 -26.26
N ILE A 4 -18.22 -4.54 -25.11
CA ILE A 4 -17.55 -4.84 -23.85
C ILE A 4 -18.48 -5.80 -23.08
N PRO A 5 -18.12 -7.08 -22.88
CA PRO A 5 -18.91 -7.93 -22.01
C PRO A 5 -18.56 -7.68 -20.54
N LEU A 6 -19.56 -7.17 -19.82
CA LEU A 6 -19.63 -7.07 -18.37
C LEU A 6 -19.44 -8.46 -17.75
N PHE A 7 -18.28 -8.74 -17.17
CA PHE A 7 -17.98 -9.98 -16.46
C PHE A 7 -18.21 -9.76 -14.95
N LEU A 8 -19.45 -9.91 -14.50
CA LEU A 8 -19.79 -10.13 -13.09
C LEU A 8 -20.39 -11.53 -12.97
N LYS A 9 -19.52 -12.53 -12.83
CA LYS A 9 -19.96 -13.90 -12.55
C LYS A 9 -20.00 -14.09 -11.03
N LYS A 10 -21.22 -14.14 -10.50
CA LYS A 10 -21.56 -14.59 -9.16
C LYS A 10 -21.00 -16.00 -8.92
N GLU A 11 -20.09 -16.17 -7.96
CA GLU A 11 -19.75 -17.48 -7.39
C GLU A 11 -19.61 -17.36 -5.85
N LYS A 12 -20.57 -18.00 -5.17
CA LYS A 12 -20.48 -18.67 -3.85
C LYS A 12 -20.27 -17.84 -2.58
N ILE A 13 -21.38 -17.28 -2.09
CA ILE A 13 -21.64 -17.18 -0.64
C ILE A 13 -21.87 -18.60 -0.11
N LYS A 14 -20.90 -19.14 0.63
CA LYS A 14 -21.11 -20.27 1.55
C LYS A 14 -20.28 -20.08 2.82
N ARG A 15 -20.82 -19.35 3.79
CA ARG A 15 -20.55 -19.56 5.21
C ARG A 15 -21.84 -19.32 5.99
N PHE A 16 -22.64 -20.37 6.16
CA PHE A 16 -23.62 -20.40 7.25
C PHE A 16 -22.82 -20.48 8.55
N ILE A 17 -22.83 -19.41 9.35
CA ILE A 17 -22.39 -19.47 10.74
C ILE A 17 -23.59 -20.01 11.53
N ILE A 18 -23.55 -21.30 11.87
CA ILE A 18 -24.52 -21.90 12.79
C ILE A 18 -23.99 -21.62 14.20
N PHE A 19 -24.67 -20.75 14.95
CA PHE A 19 -24.40 -20.56 16.37
C PHE A 19 -25.05 -21.69 17.17
N TYR A 20 -24.25 -22.63 17.67
CA TYR A 20 -24.68 -23.50 18.76
C TYR A 20 -24.47 -22.76 20.08
N PHE A 21 -25.58 -22.32 20.69
CA PHE A 21 -25.56 -21.70 22.01
C PHE A 21 -25.46 -22.81 23.07
N PHE A 22 -24.23 -23.14 23.48
CA PHE A 22 -23.99 -23.97 24.67
C PHE A 22 -23.81 -23.03 25.88
N PRO A 23 -24.71 -23.06 26.88
CA PRO A 23 -24.56 -22.23 28.07
C PRO A 23 -23.50 -22.90 28.97
N GLY A 24 -22.26 -22.40 28.95
CA GLY A 24 -21.25 -22.87 29.90
C GLY A 24 -19.78 -22.77 29.52
N CYS A 25 -19.43 -22.13 28.41
CA CYS A 25 -18.02 -21.91 28.07
C CYS A 25 -17.81 -20.47 27.60
N PHE A 26 -17.32 -19.60 28.49
CA PHE A 26 -16.67 -18.35 28.12
C PHE A 26 -15.34 -18.68 27.43
N LEU A 27 -15.40 -19.22 26.22
CA LEU A 27 -14.33 -19.04 25.25
C LEU A 27 -14.52 -17.63 24.71
N LEU A 28 -13.59 -16.74 25.06
CA LEU A 28 -13.36 -15.48 24.35
C LEU A 28 -13.08 -15.83 22.88
N SER A 29 -14.15 -16.04 22.14
CA SER A 29 -14.15 -15.94 20.69
C SER A 29 -14.05 -14.45 20.39
N GLU A 30 -12.85 -13.90 20.54
CA GLU A 30 -12.45 -12.84 19.64
C GLU A 30 -12.53 -13.47 18.25
N PHE A 31 -13.65 -13.25 17.59
CA PHE A 31 -13.72 -13.37 16.14
C PHE A 31 -12.63 -12.43 15.61
N LEU A 32 -11.44 -12.96 15.39
CA LEU A 32 -10.34 -12.34 14.67
C LEU A 32 -10.88 -12.05 13.27
N LEU A 33 -11.55 -10.90 13.12
CA LEU A 33 -11.81 -10.34 11.81
C LEU A 33 -10.44 -10.12 11.18
N ALA A 34 -10.17 -10.85 10.10
CA ALA A 34 -8.92 -10.71 9.38
C ALA A 34 -8.72 -9.24 8.99
N GLN A 35 -7.54 -8.70 9.30
CA GLN A 35 -7.21 -7.31 8.96
C GLN A 35 -7.23 -7.14 7.44
N THR A 36 -7.54 -5.92 7.00
CA THR A 36 -7.53 -5.60 5.57
C THR A 36 -6.09 -5.46 5.11
N ARG A 37 -5.72 -6.16 4.03
CA ARG A 37 -4.40 -6.04 3.39
C ARG A 37 -4.33 -4.74 2.60
N VAL A 38 -3.37 -3.88 2.90
CA VAL A 38 -3.24 -2.56 2.27
C VAL A 38 -1.84 -2.31 1.73
N VAL A 39 -1.77 -1.61 0.60
CA VAL A 39 -0.56 -1.01 0.06
C VAL A 39 -0.80 0.49 -0.07
N ILE A 40 0.01 1.29 0.62
CA ILE A 40 -0.03 2.75 0.56
C ILE A 40 1.02 3.23 -0.42
N SER A 41 0.64 3.99 -1.45
CA SER A 41 1.55 4.61 -2.41
C SER A 41 1.40 6.12 -2.34
N SER A 42 2.47 6.83 -2.05
CA SER A 42 2.46 8.28 -1.83
C SER A 42 3.72 8.90 -2.43
N ASP A 43 3.62 10.09 -3.01
CA ASP A 43 4.75 10.95 -3.39
C ASP A 43 5.35 11.69 -2.18
N PHE A 44 5.32 11.01 -1.04
CA PHE A 44 5.63 11.48 0.30
C PHE A 44 6.81 12.47 0.33
N PRO A 45 6.54 13.75 0.69
CA PRO A 45 7.56 14.77 0.72
C PRO A 45 8.48 14.58 1.93
N PRO A 46 9.63 15.27 2.00
CA PRO A 46 10.43 15.29 3.22
C PRO A 46 9.64 15.93 4.38
N LEU A 47 10.04 15.63 5.62
CA LEU A 47 9.29 16.05 6.82
C LEU A 47 9.24 17.57 7.03
N ASP A 48 10.21 18.30 6.48
CA ASP A 48 10.29 19.75 6.42
C ASP A 48 9.74 20.33 5.11
N VAL A 49 8.73 19.65 4.53
CA VAL A 49 8.00 20.07 3.34
C VAL A 49 7.59 21.54 3.40
N CYS A 50 7.83 22.26 2.30
CA CYS A 50 7.39 23.63 2.14
C CYS A 50 6.47 23.74 0.92
N MET A 51 5.46 24.61 1.01
CA MET A 51 4.56 24.84 -0.13
C MET A 51 5.17 25.76 -1.20
N SER A 52 6.10 26.64 -0.82
CA SER A 52 6.82 27.51 -1.76
C SER A 52 8.09 28.11 -1.13
N GLY A 53 9.05 28.50 -1.98
CA GLY A 53 10.25 29.22 -1.55
C GLY A 53 11.39 28.37 -0.98
N CYS A 54 11.31 27.04 -1.04
CA CYS A 54 12.39 26.12 -0.71
C CYS A 54 12.96 25.39 -1.95
N ALA A 55 13.88 24.45 -1.72
CA ALA A 55 14.42 23.62 -2.78
C ALA A 55 13.31 22.78 -3.46
N SER A 56 13.49 22.49 -4.75
CA SER A 56 12.48 21.80 -5.57
C SER A 56 12.10 20.42 -5.03
N ASP A 57 13.04 19.70 -4.40
CA ASP A 57 12.83 18.39 -3.79
C ASP A 57 12.17 18.44 -2.40
N HIS A 58 11.96 19.64 -1.86
CA HIS A 58 11.22 19.91 -0.62
C HIS A 58 9.90 20.64 -0.88
N THR A 59 9.66 21.05 -2.13
CA THR A 59 8.47 21.80 -2.50
C THR A 59 7.33 20.81 -2.75
N SER A 60 6.37 20.75 -1.84
CA SER A 60 5.12 20.00 -1.99
C SER A 60 4.06 20.53 -1.01
N ASP A 61 2.85 20.00 -1.05
CA ASP A 61 1.88 20.24 0.00
C ASP A 61 2.03 19.23 1.17
N PRO A 62 1.58 19.58 2.39
CA PRO A 62 1.85 18.79 3.59
C PRO A 62 0.83 17.66 3.83
N ASP A 63 -0.10 17.41 2.92
CA ASP A 63 -1.26 16.54 3.17
C ASP A 63 -0.89 15.05 3.30
N ASP A 64 0.12 14.58 2.55
CA ASP A 64 0.68 13.24 2.62
C ASP A 64 1.30 12.97 4.00
N VAL A 65 2.02 13.96 4.56
CA VAL A 65 2.57 13.88 5.92
C VAL A 65 1.45 13.72 6.94
N GLN A 66 0.41 14.54 6.84
CA GLN A 66 -0.74 14.50 7.75
C GLN A 66 -1.51 13.17 7.62
N SER A 67 -1.72 12.71 6.39
CA SER A 67 -2.42 11.46 6.08
C SER A 67 -1.63 10.26 6.57
N MET A 68 -0.30 10.27 6.44
CA MET A 68 0.58 9.21 6.92
C MET A 68 0.61 9.14 8.44
N VAL A 69 0.71 10.28 9.13
CA VAL A 69 0.61 10.33 10.60
C VAL A 69 -0.71 9.69 11.05
N ARG A 70 -1.83 10.07 10.42
CA ARG A 70 -3.13 9.48 10.72
C ARG A 70 -3.14 7.98 10.44
N PHE A 71 -2.66 7.54 9.28
CA PHE A 71 -2.61 6.12 8.91
C PHE A 71 -1.82 5.29 9.93
N LEU A 72 -0.65 5.76 10.34
CA LEU A 72 0.20 5.06 11.33
C LEU A 72 -0.51 4.92 12.69
N MET A 73 -1.34 5.89 13.09
CA MET A 73 -2.16 5.79 14.30
C MET A 73 -3.32 4.80 14.20
N TYR A 74 -3.67 4.35 12.98
CA TYR A 74 -4.66 3.28 12.73
C TYR A 74 -4.03 2.00 12.16
N ALA A 75 -2.70 1.90 12.13
CA ALA A 75 -2.01 0.78 11.48
C ALA A 75 -2.34 -0.57 12.12
N ASN A 76 -2.81 -0.59 13.37
CA ASN A 76 -3.32 -1.79 14.05
C ASN A 76 -4.61 -2.38 13.45
N GLU A 77 -5.26 -1.70 12.51
CA GLU A 77 -6.46 -2.19 11.82
C GLU A 77 -6.15 -2.83 10.46
N PHE A 78 -4.89 -2.78 10.02
CA PHE A 78 -4.48 -3.18 8.68
C PHE A 78 -3.28 -4.13 8.69
N ASP A 79 -3.24 -5.02 7.71
CA ASP A 79 -2.03 -5.72 7.32
C ASP A 79 -1.32 -4.85 6.27
N VAL A 80 -0.32 -4.08 6.71
CA VAL A 80 0.46 -3.22 5.82
C VAL A 80 1.40 -4.09 4.99
N GLU A 81 1.03 -4.30 3.73
CA GLU A 81 1.78 -5.14 2.78
C GLU A 81 2.85 -4.35 2.04
N GLY A 82 2.69 -3.02 1.94
CA GLY A 82 3.60 -2.15 1.22
C GLY A 82 3.42 -0.67 1.55
N MET A 83 4.53 0.04 1.69
CA MET A 83 4.63 1.50 1.71
C MET A 83 5.51 1.91 0.52
N ILE A 84 4.90 2.46 -0.52
CA ILE A 84 5.56 2.77 -1.78
C ILE A 84 5.80 4.27 -1.86
N ALA A 85 7.07 4.65 -2.00
CA ALA A 85 7.42 6.00 -2.43
C ALA A 85 7.20 6.09 -3.95
N SER A 86 6.11 6.74 -4.35
CA SER A 86 5.80 7.08 -5.75
C SER A 86 6.25 8.51 -6.07
N SER A 87 5.97 8.99 -7.27
CA SER A 87 6.13 10.40 -7.62
C SER A 87 4.79 11.07 -7.87
N GLY A 88 4.79 12.40 -7.86
CA GLY A 88 3.59 13.20 -8.00
C GLY A 88 3.90 14.69 -7.86
N THR A 89 2.89 15.48 -8.21
CA THR A 89 2.79 16.94 -8.10
C THR A 89 4.12 17.72 -8.12
N PHE A 90 4.50 18.34 -7.02
CA PHE A 90 5.45 19.46 -7.03
C PHE A 90 6.91 19.02 -7.09
N ALA A 91 7.31 18.06 -6.26
CA ALA A 91 8.68 17.53 -6.25
C ALA A 91 8.91 16.51 -7.37
N ASN A 92 7.89 15.72 -7.73
CA ASN A 92 7.92 14.70 -8.78
C ASN A 92 9.07 13.67 -8.64
N ILE A 93 9.45 13.36 -7.40
CA ILE A 93 10.55 12.46 -7.07
C ILE A 93 10.05 11.36 -6.14
N ALA A 94 10.29 10.10 -6.53
CA ALA A 94 10.11 8.97 -5.64
C ALA A 94 11.34 8.81 -4.74
N LYS A 95 11.25 9.25 -3.48
CA LYS A 95 12.35 9.17 -2.51
C LYS A 95 11.94 8.37 -1.27
N LYS A 96 12.29 7.08 -1.28
CA LYS A 96 12.01 6.14 -0.18
C LYS A 96 12.48 6.65 1.20
N GLN A 97 13.58 7.39 1.24
CA GLN A 97 14.11 7.94 2.50
C GLN A 97 13.07 8.78 3.24
N ASN A 98 12.24 9.57 2.54
CA ASN A 98 11.23 10.40 3.20
C ASN A 98 10.22 9.55 3.99
N MET A 99 9.81 8.40 3.44
CA MET A 99 8.95 7.45 4.16
C MET A 99 9.69 6.78 5.33
N LEU A 100 10.98 6.47 5.18
CA LEU A 100 11.78 5.92 6.27
C LEU A 100 11.94 6.92 7.41
N ASP A 101 12.01 8.22 7.11
CA ASP A 101 12.13 9.29 8.10
C ASP A 101 10.86 9.41 8.95
N ILE A 102 9.65 9.35 8.37
CA ILE A 102 8.42 9.32 9.17
C ILE A 102 8.27 8.02 9.97
N ILE A 103 8.73 6.88 9.43
CA ILE A 103 8.75 5.61 10.18
C ILE A 103 9.74 5.68 11.35
N ALA A 104 10.86 6.39 11.22
CA ALA A 104 11.78 6.65 12.33
C ALA A 104 11.11 7.48 13.44
N LEU A 105 10.23 8.43 13.09
CA LEU A 105 9.42 9.12 14.08
C LEU A 105 8.37 8.20 14.75
N TYR A 106 7.77 7.30 13.98
CA TYR A 106 6.84 6.29 14.52
C TYR A 106 7.50 5.35 15.54
N ASP A 107 8.76 4.99 15.32
CA ASP A 107 9.57 4.13 16.21
C ASP A 107 9.64 4.68 17.65
N HIS A 108 9.57 6.00 17.82
CA HIS A 108 9.55 6.62 19.15
C HIS A 108 8.25 6.37 19.94
N VAL A 109 7.17 5.95 19.28
CA VAL A 109 5.84 5.80 19.91
C VAL A 109 5.26 4.39 19.78
N ASP A 110 5.79 3.56 18.88
CA ASP A 110 5.18 2.29 18.49
C ASP A 110 5.10 1.26 19.64
N GLU A 111 6.10 1.24 20.53
CA GLU A 111 6.10 0.41 21.73
C GLU A 111 4.97 0.82 22.68
N ASN A 112 4.72 2.12 22.81
CA ASN A 112 3.63 2.60 23.64
C ASN A 112 2.27 2.25 23.00
N LEU A 113 2.13 2.42 21.68
CA LEU A 113 0.93 2.01 20.95
C LEU A 113 0.64 0.51 21.13
N ARG A 114 1.67 -0.35 21.07
CA ARG A 114 1.53 -1.79 21.30
C ARG A 114 1.08 -2.17 22.72
N LYS A 115 1.30 -1.32 23.73
CA LYS A 115 0.72 -1.50 25.07
C LYS A 115 -0.80 -1.33 25.08
N HIS A 116 -1.34 -0.54 24.16
CA HIS A 116 -2.78 -0.32 24.01
C HIS A 116 -3.44 -1.30 23.04
N ASN A 117 -2.74 -1.71 21.98
CA ASN A 117 -3.20 -2.75 21.07
C ASN A 117 -2.00 -3.48 20.44
N SER A 118 -1.85 -4.78 20.71
CA SER A 118 -0.70 -5.56 20.24
C SER A 118 -0.64 -5.72 18.71
N ARG A 119 -1.69 -5.35 17.97
CA ARG A 119 -1.72 -5.42 16.49
C ARG A 119 -1.02 -4.25 15.81
N TYR A 120 -0.59 -3.21 16.53
CA TYR A 120 0.24 -2.18 15.91
C TYR A 120 1.55 -2.78 15.37
N PRO A 121 1.92 -2.51 14.11
CA PRO A 121 3.18 -3.00 13.55
C PRO A 121 4.38 -2.39 14.27
N THR A 122 5.53 -3.04 14.20
CA THR A 122 6.80 -2.40 14.57
C THR A 122 7.27 -1.46 13.47
N ALA A 123 8.04 -0.44 13.82
CA ALA A 123 8.71 0.39 12.83
C ALA A 123 9.56 -0.45 11.88
N ASP A 124 10.27 -1.47 12.38
CA ASP A 124 11.03 -2.40 11.55
C ASP A 124 10.16 -3.21 10.56
N ALA A 125 8.97 -3.64 10.98
CA ALA A 125 8.02 -4.31 10.09
C ALA A 125 7.57 -3.37 8.95
N LEU A 126 7.32 -2.08 9.25
CA LEU A 126 6.98 -1.08 8.24
C LEU A 126 8.15 -0.80 7.30
N ARG A 127 9.38 -0.63 7.83
CA ARG A 127 10.61 -0.45 7.02
C ARG A 127 10.81 -1.62 6.04
N ALA A 128 10.58 -2.85 6.50
CA ALA A 128 10.75 -4.05 5.69
C ALA A 128 9.80 -4.14 4.49
N VAL A 129 8.65 -3.45 4.55
CA VAL A 129 7.69 -3.34 3.45
C VAL A 129 7.69 -1.97 2.78
N THR A 130 8.75 -1.17 2.97
CA THR A 130 8.87 0.15 2.33
C THR A 130 9.73 0.06 1.06
N PHE A 131 9.19 0.49 -0.08
CA PHE A 131 9.80 0.28 -1.40
C PHE A 131 9.87 1.56 -2.22
N GLN A 132 10.93 1.71 -3.01
CA GLN A 132 11.11 2.85 -3.91
C GLN A 132 10.50 2.59 -5.29
N GLY A 133 9.61 3.49 -5.71
CA GLY A 133 9.06 3.55 -7.05
C GLY A 133 9.95 4.33 -8.03
N ARG A 134 9.35 4.71 -9.17
CA ARG A 134 10.00 5.56 -10.17
C ARG A 134 9.53 7.01 -10.06
N SER A 135 10.44 7.93 -10.34
CA SER A 135 10.14 9.37 -10.43
C SER A 135 9.56 9.77 -11.79
N GLY A 136 9.07 11.01 -11.91
CA GLY A 136 8.87 11.67 -13.19
C GLY A 136 7.53 11.40 -13.87
N THR A 137 6.45 11.17 -13.11
CA THR A 137 5.09 11.02 -13.65
C THR A 137 4.32 12.34 -13.72
N TRP A 138 4.67 13.35 -12.93
CA TRP A 138 4.04 14.67 -13.02
C TRP A 138 4.43 15.41 -14.31
N ASP A 139 3.45 16.08 -14.91
CA ASP A 139 3.54 16.77 -16.21
C ASP A 139 3.96 15.86 -17.39
N LYS A 140 3.85 14.54 -17.18
CA LYS A 140 4.25 13.50 -18.12
C LYS A 140 3.19 12.40 -18.14
N SER A 141 3.18 11.59 -19.19
CA SER A 141 2.32 10.41 -19.21
C SER A 141 2.81 9.39 -18.18
N VAL A 142 1.88 8.80 -17.42
CA VAL A 142 2.11 7.63 -16.54
C VAL A 142 2.82 6.49 -17.30
N SER A 143 2.60 6.38 -18.61
CA SER A 143 3.25 5.38 -19.47
C SER A 143 4.77 5.51 -19.55
N ASN A 144 5.36 6.66 -19.15
CA ASN A 144 6.82 6.82 -19.11
C ASN A 144 7.50 5.88 -18.12
N ASN A 145 6.75 5.43 -17.11
CA ASN A 145 7.18 4.48 -16.10
C ASN A 145 6.64 3.06 -16.35
N ILE A 146 6.03 2.80 -17.51
CA ILE A 146 5.47 1.49 -17.86
C ILE A 146 6.20 0.90 -19.08
N GLY A 147 6.58 -0.38 -19.03
CA GLY A 147 7.12 -1.13 -20.16
C GLY A 147 8.38 -1.92 -19.86
N ALA A 148 9.02 -2.41 -20.92
CA ALA A 148 10.27 -3.15 -20.82
C ALA A 148 11.36 -2.30 -20.15
N ASN A 149 12.11 -2.89 -19.23
CA ASN A 149 13.19 -2.25 -18.47
C ASN A 149 12.74 -1.08 -17.58
N LYS A 150 11.45 -1.03 -17.20
CA LYS A 150 10.88 -0.03 -16.29
C LYS A 150 10.59 -0.57 -14.90
N GLU A 151 11.16 -1.71 -14.54
CA GLU A 151 11.03 -2.26 -13.19
C GLU A 151 11.62 -1.31 -12.14
N SER A 152 11.05 -1.37 -10.93
CA SER A 152 11.51 -0.69 -9.72
C SER A 152 11.48 -1.65 -8.53
N GLU A 153 12.01 -1.23 -7.39
CA GLU A 153 11.82 -1.98 -6.14
C GLU A 153 10.33 -2.16 -5.86
N ALA A 154 9.54 -1.09 -6.01
CA ALA A 154 8.10 -1.11 -5.81
C ALA A 154 7.35 -2.03 -6.79
N SER A 155 7.63 -1.99 -8.10
CA SER A 155 6.91 -2.85 -9.06
C SER A 155 7.18 -4.34 -8.79
N ASN A 156 8.43 -4.68 -8.46
CA ASN A 156 8.80 -6.05 -8.10
C ASN A 156 8.15 -6.48 -6.78
N ALA A 157 8.13 -5.61 -5.77
CA ALA A 157 7.48 -5.88 -4.50
C ALA A 157 5.97 -6.10 -4.67
N ILE A 158 5.29 -5.30 -5.50
CA ILE A 158 3.86 -5.47 -5.80
C ILE A 158 3.58 -6.85 -6.42
N VAL A 159 4.41 -7.30 -7.37
CA VAL A 159 4.26 -8.66 -7.94
C VAL A 159 4.38 -9.71 -6.83
N ASN A 160 5.38 -9.60 -5.96
CA ASN A 160 5.56 -10.53 -4.84
C ASN A 160 4.40 -10.49 -3.84
N ILE A 161 3.83 -9.31 -3.56
CA ILE A 161 2.68 -9.13 -2.65
C ILE A 161 1.43 -9.79 -3.21
N VAL A 162 1.19 -9.63 -4.52
CA VAL A 162 0.07 -10.25 -5.24
C VAL A 162 0.20 -11.77 -5.29
N ASP A 163 1.42 -12.29 -5.38
CA ASP A 163 1.71 -13.73 -5.41
C ASP A 163 1.70 -14.42 -4.04
N LYS A 164 1.58 -13.65 -2.95
CA LYS A 164 1.48 -14.25 -1.60
C LYS A 164 0.28 -15.21 -1.56
N PRO A 165 0.41 -16.40 -0.97
CA PRO A 165 -0.68 -17.38 -0.85
C PRO A 165 -1.69 -16.94 0.23
N ASP A 166 -2.34 -15.81 0.00
CA ASP A 166 -3.35 -15.21 0.84
C ASP A 166 -4.55 -14.83 -0.04
N SER A 167 -5.69 -15.46 0.23
CA SER A 167 -6.91 -15.29 -0.56
C SER A 167 -7.62 -13.95 -0.33
N ARG A 168 -7.18 -13.15 0.65
CA ARG A 168 -7.77 -11.84 0.92
C ARG A 168 -7.35 -10.84 -0.16
N PRO A 169 -8.26 -9.98 -0.64
CA PRO A 169 -7.92 -8.94 -1.60
C PRO A 169 -6.93 -7.93 -0.99
N ILE A 170 -6.13 -7.30 -1.85
CA ILE A 170 -5.21 -6.22 -1.50
C ILE A 170 -5.85 -4.90 -1.93
N TRP A 171 -5.88 -3.93 -1.03
CA TRP A 171 -6.36 -2.58 -1.32
C TRP A 171 -5.19 -1.65 -1.55
N PHE A 172 -5.16 -1.01 -2.71
CA PHE A 172 -4.15 -0.01 -3.04
C PHE A 172 -4.72 1.39 -2.80
N CYS A 173 -4.04 2.17 -1.97
CA CYS A 173 -4.33 3.58 -1.72
C CYS A 173 -3.26 4.44 -2.41
N PHE A 174 -3.68 5.27 -3.36
CA PHE A 174 -2.79 6.15 -4.12
C PHE A 174 -3.00 7.60 -3.68
N TRP A 175 -1.97 8.17 -3.08
CA TRP A 175 -1.88 9.60 -2.74
C TRP A 175 -0.94 10.34 -3.71
N GLY A 176 -0.06 9.60 -4.41
CA GLY A 176 0.68 10.07 -5.58
C GLY A 176 0.28 9.34 -6.88
N ASP A 177 1.24 9.00 -7.73
CA ASP A 177 0.98 8.27 -8.98
C ASP A 177 0.68 6.77 -8.80
N CYS A 178 0.04 6.18 -9.82
CA CYS A 178 -0.28 4.75 -9.89
C CYS A 178 0.62 3.95 -10.86
N SER A 179 1.73 4.54 -11.35
CA SER A 179 2.59 3.93 -12.36
C SER A 179 3.29 2.66 -11.86
N ASN A 180 3.60 2.58 -10.55
CA ASN A 180 4.24 1.41 -9.96
C ASN A 180 3.34 0.16 -9.99
N LEU A 181 2.04 0.33 -9.69
CA LEU A 181 1.06 -0.75 -9.86
C LEU A 181 0.88 -1.10 -11.34
N ALA A 182 0.77 -0.09 -12.19
CA ALA A 182 0.61 -0.32 -13.63
C ALA A 182 1.80 -1.08 -14.23
N GLN A 183 3.04 -0.79 -13.81
CA GLN A 183 4.23 -1.53 -14.21
C GLN A 183 4.19 -2.98 -13.70
N ALA A 184 3.77 -3.20 -12.45
CA ALA A 184 3.63 -4.57 -11.92
C ALA A 184 2.60 -5.38 -12.73
N ILE A 185 1.45 -4.79 -13.06
CA ILE A 185 0.44 -5.40 -13.92
C ILE A 185 1.02 -5.69 -15.31
N TRP A 186 1.74 -4.73 -15.91
CA TRP A 186 2.39 -4.90 -17.19
C TRP A 186 3.36 -6.09 -17.18
N LYS A 187 4.19 -6.21 -16.13
CA LYS A 187 5.12 -7.33 -15.95
C LYS A 187 4.38 -8.66 -15.86
N ILE A 188 3.33 -8.75 -15.04
CA ILE A 188 2.52 -9.97 -14.88
C ILE A 188 1.92 -10.38 -16.24
N GLN A 189 1.30 -9.43 -16.96
CA GLN A 189 0.69 -9.69 -18.27
C GLN A 189 1.69 -10.15 -19.34
N ASN A 190 2.95 -9.69 -19.28
CA ASN A 190 3.99 -10.03 -20.26
C ASN A 190 4.85 -11.24 -19.86
N SER A 191 4.68 -11.78 -18.65
CA SER A 191 5.49 -12.90 -18.14
C SER A 191 4.67 -14.15 -17.79
N ARG A 192 3.34 -14.05 -17.70
CA ARG A 192 2.47 -15.16 -17.31
C ARG A 192 1.55 -15.63 -18.41
N SER A 193 1.01 -16.84 -18.26
CA SER A 193 0.03 -17.37 -19.19
C SER A 193 -1.35 -16.71 -18.98
N ALA A 194 -2.23 -16.77 -19.98
CA ALA A 194 -3.58 -16.23 -19.86
C ALA A 194 -4.43 -16.90 -18.76
N ALA A 195 -4.08 -18.13 -18.37
CA ALA A 195 -4.74 -18.85 -17.27
C ALA A 195 -4.36 -18.29 -15.90
N ASP A 196 -3.15 -17.76 -15.75
CA ASP A 196 -2.65 -17.16 -14.50
C ASP A 196 -3.17 -15.73 -14.27
N LEU A 197 -3.92 -15.18 -15.23
CA LEU A 197 -4.49 -13.81 -15.20
C LEU A 197 -5.99 -13.78 -14.88
N GLN A 198 -6.61 -14.94 -14.66
CA GLN A 198 -8.04 -15.11 -14.33
C GLN A 198 -8.23 -15.33 -12.83
#